data_AF-A0A0Q2X504-F1
#
_entry.id   AF-A0A0Q2X504-F1
#
_cell.length_a   1.000
_cell.length_b   1.000
_cell.length_c   1.000
_cell.angle_alpha   90.00
_cell.angle_beta   90.00
_cell.angle_gamma   90.00
#
_symmetry.space_group_name_H-M   'P 1'
#
loop_
_entity.id
_entity.type
_entity.pdbx_description
1 polymer ?
#
loop_
_entity_poly.entity_id
_entity_poly.type
_entity_poly.pdbx_seq_one_letter_code
_entity_poly.pdbx_strand_id
1 'polypeptide(L)'
;MSNAPKITYSCAVCNKPVRPGTGHVGISNADLRRHREALAIWRLEVEANQRTPGGLGVVISNAALLTFPDRAPWRAHHSACNPHPDDAGYEFDVGRASTHEQLLVWTAHLMEKNWVRAETDWAGFVRRHVSAEALRA
;
A
#
# COMPACT_ATOMS: atom_id res chain seq x y z
N MET A 1 -23.14 -22.39 5.59
CA MET A 1 -21.82 -21.90 5.16
C MET A 1 -22.07 -20.73 4.23
N SER A 2 -21.78 -19.51 4.68
CA SER A 2 -21.98 -18.30 3.88
C SER A 2 -21.08 -18.33 2.64
N ASN A 3 -21.65 -18.03 1.47
CA ASN A 3 -20.96 -17.97 0.19
C ASN A 3 -20.22 -16.61 0.09
N ALA A 4 -19.27 -16.36 1.00
CA ALA A 4 -18.53 -15.11 1.02
C ALA A 4 -17.68 -15.00 -0.26
N PRO A 5 -17.68 -13.83 -0.93
CA PRO A 5 -16.85 -13.62 -2.11
C PRO A 5 -15.37 -13.84 -1.77
N LYS A 6 -14.72 -14.68 -2.58
CA LYS A 6 -13.31 -15.05 -2.42
C LYS A 6 -12.42 -14.07 -3.18
N ILE A 7 -11.37 -13.60 -2.51
CA ILE A 7 -10.33 -12.77 -3.11
C ILE A 7 -9.25 -13.67 -3.69
N THR A 8 -8.83 -13.40 -4.93
CA THR A 8 -7.66 -14.03 -5.53
C THR A 8 -6.56 -13.00 -5.70
N TYR A 9 -5.41 -13.25 -5.08
CA TYR A 9 -4.22 -12.42 -5.23
C TYR A 9 -3.33 -12.93 -6.37
N SER A 10 -2.81 -12.02 -7.18
CA SER A 10 -1.82 -12.34 -8.21
C SER A 10 -0.43 -11.92 -7.75
N CYS A 11 0.55 -12.79 -7.93
CA CYS A 11 1.93 -12.47 -7.57
C CYS A 11 2.44 -11.30 -8.41
N ALA A 12 2.99 -10.27 -7.76
CA ALA A 12 3.48 -9.07 -8.43
C ALA A 12 4.69 -9.31 -9.36
N VAL A 13 5.32 -10.49 -9.30
CA VAL A 13 6.47 -10.85 -10.16
C VAL A 13 6.05 -11.74 -11.32
N CYS A 14 5.40 -12.87 -11.04
CA CYS A 14 5.07 -13.86 -12.08
C CYS A 14 3.62 -13.79 -12.57
N ASN A 15 2.80 -12.92 -11.99
CA ASN A 15 1.37 -12.72 -12.30
C ASN A 15 0.48 -13.97 -12.12
N LYS A 16 1.00 -15.04 -11.50
CA LYS A 16 0.21 -16.25 -11.20
C LYS A 16 -0.51 -16.11 -9.85
N PRO A 17 -1.66 -16.80 -9.65
CA PRO A 17 -2.36 -16.78 -8.38
C PRO A 17 -1.49 -17.26 -7.21
N VAL A 18 -1.56 -16.56 -6.08
CA VAL A 18 -0.91 -16.94 -4.82
C VAL A 18 -1.91 -17.70 -3.96
N ARG A 19 -1.59 -18.94 -3.59
CA ARG A 19 -2.43 -19.80 -2.76
C ARG A 19 -2.09 -19.63 -1.28
N PRO A 20 -3.04 -19.85 -0.35
CA PRO A 20 -2.74 -19.92 1.08
C PRO A 20 -1.57 -20.85 1.38
N GLY A 21 -0.65 -20.42 2.24
CA GLY A 21 0.58 -21.13 2.60
C GLY A 21 1.70 -21.09 1.56
N THR A 22 1.49 -20.46 0.40
CA THR A 22 2.51 -20.39 -0.67
C THR A 22 3.08 -18.98 -0.88
N GLY A 23 2.59 -18.01 -0.11
CA GLY A 23 2.98 -16.62 -0.25
C GLY A 23 2.21 -15.69 0.67
N HIS A 24 2.52 -14.40 0.58
CA HIS A 24 2.04 -13.38 1.50
C HIS A 24 1.54 -12.15 0.76
N VAL A 25 0.71 -11.36 1.44
CA VAL A 25 0.52 -9.93 1.18
C VAL A 25 1.48 -9.17 2.09
N GLY A 26 2.25 -8.24 1.54
CA GLY A 26 3.20 -7.49 2.34
C GLY A 26 3.75 -6.23 1.67
N ILE A 27 4.57 -5.55 2.45
CA ILE A 27 5.32 -4.36 2.09
C ILE A 27 6.75 -4.51 2.61
N SER A 28 7.74 -4.16 1.78
CA SER A 28 9.16 -4.26 2.13
C SER A 28 9.67 -2.99 2.83
N ASN A 29 10.70 -3.07 3.67
CA ASN A 29 11.33 -1.84 4.20
C ASN A 29 12.04 -1.07 3.08
N ALA A 30 12.49 -1.74 2.03
CA ALA A 30 13.04 -1.11 0.85
C ALA A 30 12.02 -0.16 0.18
N ASP A 31 10.76 -0.57 0.05
CA ASP A 31 9.68 0.27 -0.46
C ASP A 31 9.38 1.46 0.46
N LEU A 32 9.30 1.22 1.78
CA LEU A 32 9.09 2.28 2.77
C LEU A 32 10.24 3.29 2.75
N ARG A 33 11.49 2.82 2.67
CA ARG A 33 12.69 3.66 2.59
C ARG A 33 12.67 4.51 1.33
N ARG A 34 12.40 3.90 0.16
CA ARG A 34 12.27 4.64 -1.11
C ARG A 34 11.21 5.75 -1.03
N HIS A 35 10.03 5.44 -0.46
CA HIS A 35 8.98 6.44 -0.26
C HIS A 35 9.44 7.59 0.64
N ARG A 36 10.06 7.28 1.79
CA ARG A 36 10.54 8.28 2.75
C ARG A 36 11.63 9.17 2.17
N GLU A 37 12.57 8.60 1.43
CA GLU A 37 13.63 9.33 0.73
C GLU A 37 13.05 10.28 -0.31
N ALA A 38 12.15 9.78 -1.17
CA ALA A 38 11.48 10.61 -2.17
C ALA A 38 10.65 11.73 -1.54
N LEU A 39 9.94 11.45 -0.44
CA LEU A 39 9.16 12.44 0.30
C LEU A 39 10.03 13.50 0.95
N ALA A 40 11.21 13.13 1.46
CA ALA A 40 12.17 14.08 2.01
C ALA A 40 12.70 15.02 0.92
N ILE A 41 13.08 14.49 -0.25
CA ILE A 41 13.53 15.28 -1.41
C ILE A 41 12.44 16.26 -1.85
N TRP A 42 11.24 15.75 -2.08
CA TRP A 42 10.10 16.57 -2.50
C TRP A 42 9.80 17.70 -1.51
N ARG A 43 9.85 17.42 -0.19
CA ARG A 43 9.62 18.45 0.85
C ARG A 43 10.68 19.56 0.79
N LEU A 44 11.95 19.20 0.63
CA LEU A 44 13.03 20.19 0.50
C LEU A 44 12.82 21.08 -0.72
N GLU A 45 12.45 20.50 -1.87
CA GLU A 45 12.18 21.24 -3.10
C GLU A 45 10.96 22.16 -2.97
N VAL A 46 9.89 21.68 -2.33
CA VAL A 46 8.66 22.44 -2.14
C VAL A 46 8.86 23.58 -1.13
N GLU A 47 9.49 23.30 0.01
CA GLU A 47 9.79 24.31 1.03
C GLU A 47 10.73 25.40 0.52
N ALA A 48 11.74 25.05 -0.29
CA ALA A 48 12.63 26.03 -0.91
C ALA A 48 11.89 27.00 -1.85
N ASN A 49 10.81 26.54 -2.48
CA ASN A 49 10.10 27.29 -3.52
C ASN A 49 8.81 27.99 -3.06
N GLN A 50 8.36 27.79 -1.82
CA GLN A 50 6.99 28.20 -1.39
C GLN A 50 6.92 28.95 -0.05
N ARG A 51 8.03 29.50 0.46
CA ARG A 51 7.97 30.40 1.64
C ARG A 51 7.31 31.72 1.27
N THR A 52 6.04 31.88 1.63
CA THR A 52 5.36 33.18 1.66
C THR A 52 5.36 33.69 3.10
N PRO A 53 6.03 34.80 3.43
CA PRO A 53 5.99 35.36 4.78
C PRO A 53 4.55 35.68 5.21
N GLY A 54 4.12 35.20 6.38
CA GLY A 54 2.82 35.53 6.98
C GLY A 54 1.63 34.59 6.66
N GLY A 55 1.84 33.50 5.92
CA GLY A 55 0.78 32.52 5.60
C GLY A 55 0.51 31.50 6.71
N LEU A 56 -0.75 31.07 6.86
CA LEU A 56 -1.24 30.08 7.84
C LEU A 56 -0.83 28.61 7.52
N GLY A 57 0.09 28.38 6.59
CA GLY A 57 0.55 27.04 6.20
C GLY A 57 1.33 27.01 4.88
N VAL A 58 1.84 25.83 4.52
CA VAL A 58 2.53 25.59 3.24
C VAL A 58 1.47 25.50 2.13
N VAL A 59 1.51 26.41 1.16
CA VAL A 59 0.63 26.39 -0.01
C VAL A 59 1.31 25.59 -1.12
N ILE A 60 0.89 24.32 -1.28
CA ILE A 60 1.43 23.43 -2.32
C ILE A 60 0.87 23.83 -3.69
N SER A 61 1.75 24.23 -4.61
CA SER A 61 1.36 24.50 -6.01
C SER A 61 0.83 23.25 -6.73
N ASN A 62 0.00 23.43 -7.75
CA ASN A 62 -0.49 22.31 -8.56
C ASN A 62 0.66 21.53 -9.23
N ALA A 63 1.71 22.21 -9.68
CA ALA A 63 2.90 21.58 -10.25
C ALA A 63 3.63 20.68 -9.23
N ALA A 64 3.77 21.15 -7.98
CA ALA A 64 4.36 20.37 -6.90
C ALA A 64 3.48 19.17 -6.51
N LEU A 65 2.16 19.29 -6.58
CA LEU A 65 1.26 18.16 -6.32
C LEU A 65 1.43 17.03 -7.34
N LEU A 66 1.67 17.36 -8.62
CA LEU A 66 1.89 16.36 -9.68
C LEU A 66 3.18 15.55 -9.52
N THR A 67 4.15 16.08 -8.77
CA THR A 67 5.41 15.39 -8.45
C THR A 67 5.42 14.77 -7.06
N PHE A 68 4.27 14.76 -6.36
CA PHE A 68 4.18 14.16 -5.04
C PHE A 68 4.54 12.66 -5.10
N PRO A 69 5.45 12.17 -4.24
CA PRO A 69 5.92 10.79 -4.34
C PRO A 69 4.82 9.75 -4.15
N ASP A 70 4.89 8.69 -4.94
CA ASP A 70 4.05 7.52 -4.76
C ASP A 70 4.26 6.90 -3.37
N ARG A 71 3.17 6.37 -2.81
CA ARG A 71 3.17 5.67 -1.53
C ARG A 71 3.81 4.29 -1.69
N ALA A 72 4.40 3.79 -0.61
CA ALA A 72 5.03 2.49 -0.60
C ALA A 72 3.98 1.38 -0.88
N PRO A 73 4.18 0.51 -1.90
CA PRO A 73 3.15 -0.38 -2.39
C PRO A 73 3.01 -1.67 -1.58
N TRP A 74 1.78 -2.05 -1.29
CA TRP A 74 1.41 -3.41 -0.87
C TRP A 74 1.30 -4.32 -2.08
N ARG A 75 1.88 -5.51 -1.97
CA ARG A 75 1.91 -6.51 -3.04
C ARG A 75 1.70 -7.92 -2.49
N ALA A 76 1.20 -8.80 -3.34
CA ALA A 76 1.21 -10.23 -3.08
C ALA A 76 2.42 -10.87 -3.76
N HIS A 77 3.12 -11.76 -3.07
CA HIS A 77 4.23 -12.52 -3.61
C HIS A 77 4.09 -13.99 -3.23
N HIS A 78 4.41 -14.91 -4.15
CA HIS A 78 4.83 -16.25 -3.72
C HIS A 78 6.09 -16.12 -2.90
N SER A 79 6.30 -16.99 -1.91
CA SER A 79 7.53 -16.96 -1.10
C SER A 79 8.79 -17.07 -1.97
N ALA A 80 8.75 -17.92 -3.01
CA ALA A 80 9.83 -18.07 -3.98
C ALA A 80 10.00 -16.89 -4.96
N CYS A 81 8.98 -16.04 -5.09
CA CYS A 81 9.01 -14.85 -5.95
C CYS A 81 9.23 -13.55 -5.16
N ASN A 82 9.45 -13.62 -3.84
CA ASN A 82 9.76 -12.42 -3.06
C ASN A 82 11.17 -11.92 -3.45
N PRO A 83 11.32 -10.72 -4.05
CA PRO A 83 12.63 -10.18 -4.38
C PRO A 83 13.46 -9.81 -3.15
N HIS A 84 12.83 -9.73 -1.98
CA HIS A 84 13.46 -9.33 -0.72
C HIS A 84 13.08 -10.29 0.41
N PRO A 85 13.49 -11.58 0.35
CA PRO A 85 13.11 -12.58 1.34
C PRO A 85 13.61 -12.27 2.75
N ASP A 86 14.73 -11.53 2.86
CA ASP A 86 15.34 -11.15 4.12
C ASP A 86 14.95 -9.73 4.58
N ASP A 87 14.17 -8.99 3.77
CA ASP A 87 13.71 -7.65 4.13
C ASP A 87 12.40 -7.74 4.91
N ALA A 88 12.53 -7.93 6.22
CA ALA A 88 11.45 -8.08 7.18
C ALA A 88 10.65 -6.77 7.36
N GLY A 89 9.90 -6.36 6.35
CA GLY A 89 8.94 -5.27 6.44
C GLY A 89 7.69 -5.69 7.22
N TYR A 90 6.52 -5.62 6.61
CA TYR A 90 5.29 -6.12 7.21
C TYR A 90 4.56 -7.04 6.25
N GLU A 91 4.25 -8.25 6.68
CA GLU A 91 3.61 -9.27 5.83
C GLU A 91 2.65 -10.17 6.60
N PHE A 92 1.74 -10.80 5.86
CA PHE A 92 0.87 -11.86 6.35
C PHE A 92 0.48 -12.82 5.21
N ASP A 93 0.24 -14.09 5.55
CA ASP A 93 -0.19 -15.11 4.58
C ASP A 93 -1.47 -14.70 3.84
N VAL A 94 -1.54 -14.94 2.53
CA VAL A 94 -2.70 -14.57 1.69
C VAL A 94 -4.01 -15.21 2.16
N GLY A 95 -3.95 -16.38 2.80
CA GLY A 95 -5.10 -17.07 3.38
C GLY A 95 -5.74 -16.32 4.55
N ARG A 96 -4.99 -15.41 5.21
CA ARG A 96 -5.53 -14.55 6.28
C ARG A 96 -6.37 -13.39 5.74
N ALA A 97 -6.42 -13.18 4.43
CA ALA A 97 -7.25 -12.17 3.76
C ALA A 97 -7.96 -12.72 2.51
N SER A 98 -8.33 -14.01 2.52
CA SER A 98 -8.92 -14.70 1.36
C SER A 98 -10.40 -14.36 1.10
N THR A 99 -11.06 -13.63 1.99
CA THR A 99 -12.45 -13.14 1.85
C THR A 99 -12.53 -11.64 2.12
N HIS A 100 -13.62 -11.00 1.67
CA HIS A 100 -13.86 -9.58 1.97
C HIS A 100 -13.89 -9.30 3.48
N GLU A 101 -14.51 -10.17 4.28
CA GLU A 101 -14.57 -10.04 5.75
C GLU A 101 -13.16 -10.10 6.36
N GLN A 102 -12.35 -11.07 5.95
CA GLN A 102 -10.97 -11.19 6.43
C GLN A 102 -10.13 -9.98 6.02
N LEU A 103 -10.30 -9.47 4.80
CA LEU A 103 -9.62 -8.25 4.34
C LEU A 103 -10.07 -7.00 5.12
N LEU A 104 -11.34 -6.92 5.53
CA LEU A 104 -11.85 -5.83 6.37
C LEU A 104 -11.25 -5.88 7.78
N VAL A 105 -11.16 -7.07 8.39
CA VAL A 105 -10.50 -7.26 9.69
C VAL A 105 -9.05 -6.80 9.63
N TRP A 106 -8.33 -7.19 8.58
CA TRP A 106 -6.96 -6.70 8.35
C TRP A 106 -6.91 -5.21 8.10
N THR A 107 -7.87 -4.65 7.39
CA THR A 107 -7.95 -3.21 7.15
C THR A 107 -8.08 -2.46 8.47
N ALA A 108 -8.97 -2.89 9.37
CA ALA A 108 -9.10 -2.30 10.71
C ALA A 108 -7.79 -2.38 11.50
N HIS A 109 -7.18 -3.58 11.55
CA HIS A 109 -5.89 -3.80 12.22
C HIS A 109 -4.75 -2.94 11.66
N LEU A 110 -4.68 -2.78 10.34
CA LEU A 110 -3.65 -1.94 9.70
C LEU A 110 -3.95 -0.45 9.88
N MET A 111 -5.21 -0.05 9.97
CA MET A 111 -5.60 1.35 10.25
C MET A 111 -5.19 1.82 11.64
N GLU A 112 -4.95 0.93 12.60
CA GLU A 112 -4.37 1.28 13.91
C GLU A 112 -2.91 1.76 13.79
N LYS A 113 -2.24 1.47 12.67
CA LYS A 113 -0.84 1.83 12.43
C LYS A 113 -0.77 3.14 11.67
N ASN A 114 -0.32 4.21 12.34
CA ASN A 114 -0.21 5.55 11.74
C ASN A 114 0.58 5.57 10.42
N TRP A 115 1.68 4.81 10.34
CA TRP A 115 2.52 4.74 9.16
C TRP A 115 1.80 4.09 7.96
N VAL A 116 0.88 3.14 8.17
CA VAL A 116 0.14 2.52 7.06
C VAL A 116 -0.70 3.58 6.35
N ARG A 117 -1.43 4.40 7.11
CA ARG A 117 -2.27 5.47 6.56
C ARG A 117 -1.44 6.57 5.91
N ALA A 118 -0.29 6.90 6.49
CA ALA A 118 0.53 8.03 6.09
C ALA A 118 1.53 7.73 4.98
N GLU A 119 1.92 6.48 4.76
CA GLU A 119 3.09 6.14 3.92
C GLU A 119 2.82 5.05 2.87
N THR A 120 1.69 4.33 2.95
CA THR A 120 1.45 3.15 2.09
C THR A 120 0.21 3.25 1.23
N ASP A 121 0.16 2.47 0.14
CA ASP A 121 -0.97 2.44 -0.79
C ASP A 121 -2.11 1.50 -0.37
N TRP A 122 -2.23 1.11 0.92
CA TRP A 122 -3.18 0.08 1.39
C TRP A 122 -4.60 0.24 0.84
N ALA A 123 -5.13 1.47 0.83
CA ALA A 123 -6.45 1.74 0.27
C ALA A 123 -6.54 1.41 -1.23
N GLY A 124 -5.48 1.71 -1.99
CA GLY A 124 -5.34 1.32 -3.39
C GLY A 124 -5.24 -0.20 -3.55
N PHE A 125 -4.47 -0.87 -2.68
CA PHE A 125 -4.38 -2.33 -2.66
C PHE A 125 -5.73 -2.99 -2.45
N VAL A 126 -6.52 -2.53 -1.46
CA VAL A 126 -7.89 -3.02 -1.23
C VAL A 126 -8.74 -2.82 -2.48
N ARG A 127 -8.78 -1.61 -3.06
CA ARG A 127 -9.56 -1.31 -4.27
C ARG A 127 -9.22 -2.19 -5.46
N ARG A 128 -7.95 -2.61 -5.62
CA ARG A 128 -7.53 -3.51 -6.71
C ARG A 128 -8.06 -4.94 -6.56
N HIS A 129 -8.40 -5.37 -5.34
CA HIS A 129 -8.75 -6.76 -5.03
C HIS A 129 -10.22 -6.98 -4.64
N VAL A 130 -10.95 -5.91 -4.34
CA VAL A 130 -12.40 -5.96 -4.14
C VAL A 130 -13.11 -5.57 -5.45
N SER A 131 -14.20 -6.27 -5.78
CA SER A 131 -14.94 -6.05 -7.04
C SER A 131 -15.51 -4.64 -7.12
N ALA A 132 -15.35 -3.97 -8.27
CA ALA A 132 -15.98 -2.68 -8.56
C ALA A 132 -17.53 -2.74 -8.59
N GLU A 133 -18.13 -3.93 -8.73
CA GLU A 133 -19.59 -4.13 -8.65
C GLU A 133 -20.17 -3.68 -7.30
N ALA A 134 -19.42 -3.79 -6.21
CA ALA A 134 -19.85 -3.34 -4.88
C ALA A 134 -20.04 -1.81 -4.78
N LEU A 135 -19.50 -1.03 -5.72
CA LEU A 135 -19.63 0.43 -5.77
C LEU A 135 -20.71 0.90 -6.77
N ARG A 136 -21.38 -0.03 -7.47
CA ARG A 136 -22.40 0.26 -8.50
C ARG A 136 -23.82 -0.14 -8.08
N ALA A 137 -23.99 -0.70 -6.88
CA ALA A 137 -25.28 -0.96 -6.24
C ALA A 137 -25.66 0.23 -5.35
#